data_AF-A0A832CNM3-F1
#
_entry.id   AF-A0A832CNM3-F1
#
_cell.length_a   1.000
_cell.length_b   1.000
_cell.length_c   1.000
_cell.angle_alpha   90.00
_cell.angle_beta   90.00
_cell.angle_gamma   90.00
#
_symmetry.space_group_name_H-M   'P 1'
#
loop_
_entity.id
_entity.type
_entity.pdbx_description
1 polymer ?
#
loop_
_entity_poly.entity_id
_entity_poly.type
_entity_poly.pdbx_seq_one_letter_code
_entity_poly.pdbx_strand_id
1 'polypeptide(L)'
;MIPGLIGWALYQKGMLDLPLRPNGTVDSDTVFATMVRELLPSGVRGLIVSCLLAALMSSLASLFNSTASLFTIDFYEKLRPNASGKHLVTVGRIATAAVVILGIVWIPLMAKVSGSGLYRYLQSAQGYLAPPIFAVFFLGVFWPRLNATGAVWGLGVGFACGLLKLFLQMNFGKGKCEHPAILAAIGDFNFLFATGVLFLISAIVMVVASYLTPPPPPEKIKGLTYQSIHEEAREEIKKSWDFGNKLLTVIILLGVLGMYLYFSFWLK
;
A
#
# COMPACT_ATOMS: atom_id res chain seq x y z
N MET A 1 0.01 11.28 -12.60
CA MET A 1 0.31 10.80 -13.97
C MET A 1 0.13 11.89 -15.02
N ILE A 2 -1.02 12.58 -15.09
CA ILE A 2 -1.28 13.61 -16.12
C ILE A 2 -0.23 14.74 -16.15
N PRO A 3 0.14 15.40 -15.03
CA PRO A 3 1.17 16.44 -15.07
C PRO A 3 2.54 15.91 -15.50
N GLY A 4 2.89 14.68 -15.10
CA GLY A 4 4.15 14.04 -15.51
C GLY A 4 4.23 13.79 -17.02
N LEU A 5 3.13 13.37 -17.64
CA LEU A 5 3.04 13.18 -19.09
C LEU A 5 3.16 14.51 -19.85
N ILE A 6 2.51 15.57 -19.34
CA ILE A 6 2.61 16.92 -19.92
C ILE A 6 4.05 17.43 -19.81
N GLY A 7 4.66 17.33 -18.62
CA GLY A 7 6.05 17.74 -18.41
C GLY A 7 7.03 17.01 -19.31
N TRP A 8 6.84 15.69 -19.50
CA TRP A 8 7.63 14.90 -20.44
C TRP A 8 7.46 15.36 -21.89
N ALA A 9 6.22 15.62 -22.33
CA ALA A 9 5.95 16.11 -23.68
C ALA A 9 6.58 17.50 -23.93
N LEU A 10 6.55 18.39 -22.92
CA LEU A 10 7.19 19.71 -23.00
C LEU A 10 8.72 19.61 -23.04
N TYR A 11 9.30 18.68 -22.28
CA TYR A 11 10.73 18.39 -22.31
C TYR A 11 11.18 17.88 -23.69
N GLN A 12 10.45 16.95 -24.29
CA GLN A 12 10.76 16.45 -25.64
C GLN A 12 10.68 17.55 -26.72
N LYS A 13 9.82 18.55 -26.52
CA LYS A 13 9.71 19.72 -27.42
C LYS A 13 10.74 20.81 -27.15
N GLY A 14 11.64 20.63 -26.18
CA GLY A 14 12.62 21.64 -25.77
C GLY A 14 12.01 22.89 -25.11
N MET A 15 10.76 22.79 -24.64
CA MET A 15 10.02 23.92 -24.04
C MET A 15 10.14 23.98 -22.52
N LEU A 16 10.66 22.92 -21.89
CA LEU A 16 10.80 22.80 -20.45
C LEU A 16 12.07 22.01 -20.13
N ASP A 17 13.03 22.60 -19.42
CA ASP A 17 14.21 21.88 -18.95
C ASP A 17 13.89 21.15 -17.65
N LEU A 18 14.13 19.84 -17.64
CA LEU A 18 13.91 18.99 -16.46
C LEU A 18 15.25 18.64 -15.79
N PRO A 19 15.30 18.66 -14.44
CA PRO A 19 16.48 18.23 -13.71
C PRO A 19 16.85 16.78 -14.06
N LEU A 20 18.14 16.53 -14.27
CA LEU A 20 18.69 15.20 -14.48
C LEU A 20 19.24 14.65 -13.17
N ARG A 21 19.05 13.35 -12.96
CA ARG A 21 19.71 12.58 -11.91
C ARG A 21 21.20 12.37 -12.25
N PRO A 22 22.05 11.99 -11.26
CA PRO A 22 23.46 11.72 -11.50
C PRO A 22 23.75 10.66 -12.58
N ASN A 23 22.78 9.80 -12.88
CA ASN A 23 22.85 8.79 -13.92
C ASN A 23 22.41 9.29 -15.32
N GLY A 24 22.18 10.59 -15.49
CA GLY A 24 21.76 11.22 -16.75
C GLY A 24 20.28 11.05 -17.10
N THR A 25 19.47 10.41 -16.24
CA THR A 25 18.02 10.25 -16.48
C THR A 25 17.21 11.39 -15.89
N VAL A 26 16.07 11.73 -16.51
CA VAL A 26 15.17 12.77 -16.00
C VAL A 26 14.63 12.42 -14.62
N ASP A 27 14.75 13.35 -13.68
CA ASP A 27 14.23 13.17 -12.34
C ASP A 27 12.71 13.33 -12.31
N SER A 28 12.02 12.19 -12.46
CA SER A 28 10.55 12.09 -12.47
C SER A 28 9.89 12.68 -11.22
N ASP A 29 10.59 12.72 -10.08
CA ASP A 29 10.05 13.20 -8.81
C ASP A 29 9.97 14.74 -8.77
N THR A 30 10.74 15.44 -9.61
CA THR A 30 10.80 16.92 -9.64
C THR A 30 9.92 17.55 -10.71
N VAL A 31 9.44 16.77 -11.68
CA VAL A 31 8.74 17.27 -12.88
C VAL A 31 7.58 18.20 -12.53
N PHE A 32 6.75 17.82 -11.56
CA PHE A 32 5.61 18.65 -11.16
C PHE A 32 6.05 19.99 -10.53
N ALA A 33 7.07 19.96 -9.66
CA ALA A 33 7.58 21.17 -9.03
C ALA A 33 8.21 22.13 -10.06
N THR A 34 8.95 21.58 -11.03
CA THR A 34 9.53 22.35 -12.14
C THR A 34 8.45 22.98 -13.00
N MET A 35 7.38 22.25 -13.34
CA MET A 35 6.24 22.81 -14.08
C MET A 35 5.56 23.96 -13.33
N VAL A 36 5.33 23.82 -12.02
CA VAL A 36 4.73 24.88 -11.19
C VAL A 36 5.63 26.12 -11.15
N ARG A 37 6.95 25.92 -11.10
CA ARG A 37 7.93 27.01 -11.08
C ARG A 37 8.05 27.72 -12.43
N GLU A 38 8.14 26.98 -13.53
CA GLU A 38 8.48 27.57 -14.84
C GLU A 38 7.25 27.99 -15.66
N LEU A 39 6.11 27.31 -15.51
CA LEU A 39 4.94 27.53 -16.37
C LEU A 39 3.87 28.44 -15.75
N LEU A 40 3.84 28.61 -14.42
CA LEU A 40 2.79 29.37 -13.75
C LEU A 40 3.20 30.81 -13.43
N PRO A 41 2.28 31.79 -13.58
CA PRO A 41 2.52 33.18 -13.23
C PRO A 41 2.64 33.36 -11.70
N SER A 42 3.21 34.51 -11.30
CA SER A 42 3.22 34.94 -9.91
C SER A 42 1.78 35.04 -9.36
N GLY A 43 1.62 34.85 -8.05
CA GLY A 43 0.29 34.70 -7.43
C GLY A 43 -0.23 33.25 -7.53
N VAL A 44 -0.52 32.75 -8.74
CA VAL A 44 -1.01 31.37 -8.94
C VAL A 44 0.03 30.34 -8.47
N ARG A 45 1.31 30.58 -8.75
CA ARG A 45 2.41 29.76 -8.23
C ARG A 45 2.38 29.66 -6.70
N GLY A 46 2.18 30.80 -6.02
CA GLY A 46 2.08 30.85 -4.55
C GLY A 46 0.90 30.05 -4.05
N LEU A 47 -0.28 30.23 -4.68
CA LEU A 47 -1.48 29.48 -4.35
C LEU A 47 -1.27 27.96 -4.46
N ILE A 48 -0.69 27.49 -5.56
CA ILE A 48 -0.43 26.05 -5.77
C ILE A 48 0.55 25.50 -4.74
N VAL A 49 1.62 26.23 -4.42
CA VAL A 49 2.58 25.83 -3.39
C VAL A 49 1.91 25.76 -2.01
N SER A 50 1.09 26.75 -1.66
CA SER A 50 0.31 26.74 -0.42
C SER A 50 -0.66 25.56 -0.34
N CYS A 51 -1.38 25.26 -1.43
CA CYS A 51 -2.26 24.10 -1.51
C CYS A 51 -1.49 22.77 -1.34
N LEU A 52 -0.31 22.64 -1.96
CA LEU A 52 0.54 21.47 -1.83
C LEU A 52 1.01 21.26 -0.38
N LEU A 53 1.45 22.33 0.28
CA LEU A 53 1.84 22.28 1.69
C LEU A 53 0.66 21.93 2.59
N ALA A 54 -0.51 22.52 2.36
CA ALA A 54 -1.73 22.22 3.11
C ALA A 54 -2.15 20.75 2.95
N ALA A 55 -2.15 20.23 1.72
CA ALA A 55 -2.47 18.83 1.43
C ALA A 55 -1.47 17.85 2.07
N LEU A 56 -0.17 18.19 2.06
CA LEU A 56 0.88 17.42 2.72
C LEU A 56 0.69 17.41 4.24
N MET A 57 0.42 18.57 4.85
CA MET A 57 0.15 18.67 6.30
C MET A 57 -1.09 17.87 6.71
N SER A 58 -2.16 17.92 5.91
CA SER A 58 -3.37 17.13 6.15
C SER A 58 -3.10 15.62 6.11
N SER A 59 -2.35 15.16 5.10
CA SER A 59 -2.00 13.75 4.96
C SER A 59 -1.09 13.26 6.10
N LEU A 60 -0.10 14.07 6.48
CA LEU A 60 0.79 13.77 7.62
C LEU A 60 0.02 13.73 8.94
N ALA A 61 -0.87 14.69 9.19
CA ALA A 61 -1.69 14.70 10.40
C ALA A 61 -2.57 13.45 10.50
N SER A 62 -3.16 13.00 9.39
CA SER A 62 -3.94 11.75 9.33
C SER A 62 -3.07 10.53 9.64
N LEU A 63 -1.89 10.40 9.00
CA LEU A 63 -0.97 9.28 9.25
C LEU A 63 -0.48 9.23 10.70
N PHE A 64 -0.14 10.38 11.26
CA PHE A 64 0.31 10.48 12.65
C PHE A 64 -0.79 10.15 13.63
N ASN A 65 -2.02 10.61 13.38
CA ASN A 65 -3.17 10.27 14.22
C ASN A 65 -3.48 8.77 14.16
N SER A 66 -3.53 8.18 12.97
CA SER A 66 -3.77 6.74 12.82
C SER A 66 -2.68 5.89 13.48
N THR A 67 -1.41 6.28 13.36
CA THR A 67 -0.29 5.57 13.99
C THR A 67 -0.35 5.69 15.52
N ALA A 68 -0.69 6.87 16.05
CA ALA A 68 -0.90 7.06 17.48
C ALA A 68 -2.01 6.14 18.00
N SER A 69 -3.19 6.16 17.35
CA SER A 69 -4.32 5.31 17.74
C SER A 69 -3.99 3.83 17.67
N LEU A 70 -3.36 3.37 16.58
CA LEU A 70 -2.92 1.98 16.41
C LEU A 70 -1.97 1.58 17.55
N PHE A 71 -0.95 2.37 17.83
CA PHE A 71 -0.03 2.07 18.93
C PHE A 71 -0.73 2.09 20.31
N THR A 72 -1.57 3.09 20.58
CA THR A 72 -2.20 3.22 21.89
C THR A 72 -3.24 2.14 22.16
N ILE A 73 -4.13 1.87 21.20
CA ILE A 73 -5.29 0.98 21.39
C ILE A 73 -4.85 -0.47 21.16
N ASP A 74 -4.12 -0.74 20.07
CA ASP A 74 -3.83 -2.13 19.69
C ASP A 74 -2.69 -2.74 20.50
N PHE A 75 -1.76 -1.92 21.02
CA PHE A 75 -0.60 -2.38 21.79
C PHE A 75 -0.62 -1.90 23.24
N TYR A 76 -0.65 -0.59 23.48
CA TYR A 76 -0.42 -0.04 24.82
C TYR A 76 -1.57 -0.36 25.80
N GLU A 77 -2.81 -0.23 25.36
CA GLU A 77 -4.00 -0.52 26.18
C GLU A 77 -4.07 -2.00 26.56
N LYS A 78 -3.71 -2.91 25.66
CA LYS A 78 -3.62 -4.35 25.97
C LYS A 78 -2.51 -4.65 26.99
N LEU A 79 -1.40 -3.91 26.95
CA LEU A 79 -0.31 -4.06 27.93
C LEU A 79 -0.65 -3.42 29.28
N ARG A 80 -1.42 -2.33 29.29
CA ARG A 80 -1.85 -1.62 30.49
C ARG A 80 -3.34 -1.25 30.44
N PRO A 81 -4.24 -2.22 30.76
CA PRO A 81 -5.69 -2.07 30.57
C PRO A 81 -6.34 -0.95 31.39
N ASN A 82 -5.72 -0.55 32.50
CA ASN A 82 -6.27 0.45 33.42
C ASN A 82 -5.70 1.86 33.20
N ALA A 83 -5.17 2.16 32.01
CA ALA A 83 -4.64 3.49 31.70
C ALA A 83 -5.79 4.51 31.53
N SER A 84 -5.65 5.69 32.14
CA SER A 84 -6.63 6.77 31.95
C SER A 84 -6.60 7.33 30.53
N GLY A 85 -7.73 7.85 30.02
CA GLY A 85 -7.78 8.44 28.68
C GLY A 85 -6.75 9.57 28.46
N LYS A 86 -6.51 10.41 29.48
CA LYS A 86 -5.48 11.46 29.42
C LYS A 86 -4.06 10.88 29.28
N HIS A 87 -3.82 9.74 29.91
CA HIS A 87 -2.55 9.02 29.80
C HIS A 87 -2.37 8.44 28.40
N LEU A 88 -3.41 7.80 27.84
CA LEU A 88 -3.38 7.26 26.48
C LEU A 88 -3.09 8.33 25.42
N VAL A 89 -3.68 9.52 25.54
CA VAL A 89 -3.37 10.65 24.63
C VAL A 89 -1.90 11.07 24.73
N THR A 90 -1.34 11.11 25.93
CA THR A 90 0.08 11.45 26.13
C THR A 90 0.99 10.40 25.51
N VAL A 91 0.69 9.12 25.71
CA VAL A 91 1.41 8.00 25.08
C VAL A 91 1.31 8.08 23.56
N GLY A 92 0.13 8.38 23.01
CA GLY A 92 -0.06 8.57 21.58
C GLY A 92 0.81 9.69 21.01
N ARG A 93 0.90 10.84 21.69
CA ARG A 93 1.79 11.95 21.29
C ARG A 93 3.27 11.54 21.29
N ILE A 94 3.71 10.76 22.29
CA ILE A 94 5.08 10.24 22.37
C ILE A 94 5.34 9.26 21.22
N ALA A 95 4.40 8.36 20.93
CA ALA A 95 4.50 7.43 19.82
C ALA A 95 4.62 8.17 18.47
N THR A 96 3.81 9.20 18.25
CA THR A 96 3.92 10.07 17.07
C THR A 96 5.29 10.73 16.97
N ALA A 97 5.79 11.30 18.07
CA ALA A 97 7.11 11.94 18.08
C ALA A 97 8.23 10.94 17.72
N ALA A 98 8.17 9.72 18.25
CA ALA A 98 9.11 8.66 17.93
C ALA A 98 9.05 8.28 16.43
N VAL A 99 7.85 8.13 15.86
CA VAL A 99 7.65 7.84 14.44
C VAL A 99 8.19 8.95 13.54
N VAL A 100 7.99 10.22 13.92
CA VAL A 100 8.55 11.38 13.20
C VAL A 100 10.08 11.33 13.19
N ILE A 101 10.70 11.07 14.35
CA ILE A 101 12.17 10.96 14.46
C ILE A 101 12.70 9.82 13.59
N LEU A 102 12.06 8.64 13.66
CA LEU A 102 12.43 7.49 12.83
C LEU A 102 12.28 7.82 11.33
N GLY A 103 11.22 8.53 10.95
CA GLY A 103 11.00 8.99 9.58
C GLY A 103 12.13 9.92 9.09
N ILE A 104 12.56 10.88 9.92
CA ILE A 104 13.67 11.79 9.59
C ILE A 104 14.98 11.01 9.42
N VAL A 105 15.26 10.06 10.30
CA VAL A 105 16.44 9.17 10.20
C VAL A 105 16.39 8.31 8.94
N TRP A 106 15.19 8.01 8.41
CA TRP A 106 15.00 7.20 7.22
C TRP A 106 15.20 7.95 5.89
N ILE A 107 15.12 9.29 5.88
CA ILE A 107 15.32 10.14 4.68
C ILE A 107 16.62 9.83 3.92
N PRO A 108 17.82 9.77 4.55
CA PRO A 108 19.06 9.48 3.82
C PRO A 108 19.08 8.07 3.21
N LEU A 109 18.40 7.10 3.84
CA LEU A 109 18.29 5.75 3.30
C LEU A 109 17.39 5.74 2.05
N MET A 110 16.27 6.46 2.08
CA MET A 110 15.41 6.64 0.91
C MET A 110 16.18 7.22 -0.28
N ALA A 111 17.04 8.21 -0.08
CA ALA A 111 17.85 8.79 -1.16
C ALA A 111 18.76 7.75 -1.85
N LYS A 112 19.26 6.75 -1.11
CA LYS A 112 20.10 5.68 -1.67
C LYS A 112 19.31 4.61 -2.41
N VAL A 113 18.09 4.30 -1.96
CA VAL A 113 17.27 3.20 -2.51
C VAL A 113 16.34 3.66 -3.63
N SER A 114 15.94 4.94 -3.65
CA SER A 114 14.97 5.51 -4.60
C SER A 114 15.56 5.82 -5.98
N GLY A 115 16.72 5.27 -6.36
CA GLY A 115 17.37 5.54 -7.66
C GLY A 115 16.47 5.30 -8.89
N SER A 116 15.39 4.52 -8.75
CA SER A 116 14.36 4.28 -9.77
C SER A 116 13.11 5.19 -9.69
N GLY A 117 13.08 6.15 -8.76
CA GLY A 117 11.97 7.06 -8.47
C GLY A 117 11.28 6.76 -7.15
N LEU A 118 10.92 7.78 -6.39
CA LEU A 118 10.29 7.65 -5.08
C LEU A 118 8.97 6.88 -5.14
N TYR A 119 8.19 7.09 -6.20
CA TYR A 119 6.93 6.38 -6.41
C TYR A 119 7.11 4.87 -6.59
N ARG A 120 8.11 4.44 -7.38
CA ARG A 120 8.41 3.01 -7.57
C ARG A 120 8.92 2.37 -6.28
N TYR A 121 9.75 3.09 -5.53
CA TYR A 121 10.20 2.64 -4.21
C TYR A 121 9.00 2.43 -3.28
N LEU A 122 8.12 3.42 -3.15
CA LEU A 122 6.93 3.34 -2.28
C LEU A 122 6.03 2.15 -2.68
N GLN A 123 5.77 1.98 -3.97
CA GLN A 123 4.98 0.85 -4.47
C GLN A 123 5.68 -0.50 -4.21
N SER A 124 7.00 -0.58 -4.35
CA SER A 124 7.72 -1.82 -4.07
C SER A 124 7.65 -2.20 -2.58
N ALA A 125 7.85 -1.23 -1.68
CA ALA A 125 7.74 -1.45 -0.25
C ALA A 125 6.32 -1.89 0.15
N GLN A 126 5.29 -1.21 -0.37
CA GLN A 126 3.89 -1.61 -0.18
C GLN A 126 3.62 -3.01 -0.78
N GLY A 127 4.16 -3.30 -1.95
CA GLY A 127 4.02 -4.59 -2.63
C GLY A 127 4.63 -5.78 -1.87
N TYR A 128 5.57 -5.55 -0.96
CA TYR A 128 6.11 -6.62 -0.12
C TYR A 128 5.37 -6.81 1.20
N LEU A 129 4.67 -5.79 1.69
CA LEU A 129 3.96 -5.80 2.97
C LEU A 129 2.45 -6.08 2.83
N ALA A 130 1.83 -5.60 1.76
CA ALA A 130 0.39 -5.73 1.54
C ALA A 130 -0.08 -7.17 1.24
N PRO A 131 0.65 -8.02 0.48
CA PRO A 131 0.12 -9.32 0.08
C PRO A 131 -0.21 -10.29 1.21
N PRO A 132 0.63 -10.45 2.26
CA PRO A 132 0.28 -11.31 3.38
C PRO A 132 -0.96 -10.80 4.13
N ILE A 133 -1.09 -9.49 4.29
CA ILE A 133 -2.25 -8.86 4.93
C ILE A 133 -3.51 -9.13 4.10
N PHE A 134 -3.43 -8.90 2.79
CA PHE A 134 -4.53 -9.20 1.88
C PHE A 134 -4.91 -10.69 1.92
N ALA A 135 -3.94 -11.60 1.95
CA ALA A 135 -4.19 -13.04 2.05
C ALA A 135 -4.97 -13.39 3.33
N VAL A 136 -4.62 -12.83 4.49
CA VAL A 136 -5.38 -13.05 5.74
C VAL A 136 -6.81 -12.54 5.62
N PHE A 137 -7.02 -11.32 5.13
CA PHE A 137 -8.37 -10.77 5.02
C PHE A 137 -9.21 -11.53 3.99
N PHE A 138 -8.63 -11.82 2.83
CA PHE A 138 -9.30 -12.54 1.76
C PHE A 138 -9.70 -13.95 2.21
N LEU A 139 -8.75 -14.73 2.74
CA LEU A 139 -9.06 -16.06 3.25
C LEU A 139 -9.93 -16.01 4.52
N GLY A 140 -9.76 -15.02 5.38
CA GLY A 140 -10.57 -14.88 6.60
C GLY A 140 -12.05 -14.63 6.31
N VAL A 141 -12.35 -13.87 5.25
CA VAL A 141 -13.73 -13.62 4.81
C VAL A 141 -14.28 -14.82 4.05
N PHE A 142 -13.54 -15.38 3.09
CA PHE A 142 -14.07 -16.40 2.18
C PHE A 142 -13.86 -17.85 2.61
N TRP A 143 -13.00 -18.11 3.60
CA TRP A 143 -12.65 -19.46 4.03
C TRP A 143 -12.80 -19.64 5.55
N PRO A 144 -13.92 -20.24 6.02
CA PRO A 144 -14.25 -20.33 7.44
C PRO A 144 -13.29 -21.21 8.26
N ARG A 145 -12.40 -21.95 7.59
CA ARG A 145 -11.43 -22.84 8.24
C ARG A 145 -10.14 -22.13 8.64
N LEU A 146 -9.89 -20.89 8.18
CA LEU A 146 -8.73 -20.09 8.59
C LEU A 146 -8.77 -19.86 10.10
N ASN A 147 -7.70 -20.22 10.80
CA ASN A 147 -7.58 -20.00 12.24
C ASN A 147 -6.46 -18.98 12.57
N ALA A 148 -6.46 -18.51 13.82
CA ALA A 148 -5.52 -17.49 14.28
C ALA A 148 -4.06 -17.92 14.11
N THR A 149 -3.74 -19.20 14.37
CA THR A 149 -2.39 -19.74 14.21
C THR A 149 -1.95 -19.72 12.75
N GLY A 150 -2.82 -20.14 11.83
CA GLY A 150 -2.56 -20.08 10.39
C GLY A 150 -2.37 -18.66 9.89
N ALA A 151 -3.20 -17.71 10.36
CA ALA A 151 -3.04 -16.30 10.05
C ALA A 151 -1.70 -15.72 10.55
N VAL A 152 -1.30 -16.03 11.78
CA VAL A 152 -0.01 -15.58 12.34
C VAL A 152 1.18 -16.15 11.57
N TRP A 153 1.17 -17.46 11.26
CA TRP A 153 2.24 -18.08 10.46
C TRP A 153 2.29 -17.51 9.04
N GLY A 154 1.14 -17.34 8.40
CA GLY A 154 1.04 -16.74 7.07
C GLY A 154 1.58 -15.32 7.01
N LEU A 155 1.20 -14.48 7.97
CA LEU A 155 1.72 -13.11 8.09
C LEU A 155 3.21 -13.12 8.41
N GLY A 156 3.66 -13.95 9.34
CA GLY A 156 5.06 -14.02 9.76
C GLY A 156 5.98 -14.46 8.62
N VAL A 157 5.64 -15.57 7.94
CA VAL A 157 6.42 -16.06 6.79
C VAL A 157 6.34 -15.07 5.62
N GLY A 158 5.15 -14.57 5.30
CA GLY A 158 4.98 -13.57 4.24
C GLY A 158 5.80 -12.30 4.48
N PHE A 159 5.80 -11.79 5.71
CA PHE A 159 6.61 -10.63 6.11
C PHE A 159 8.12 -10.93 6.04
N ALA A 160 8.56 -12.10 6.53
CA ALA A 160 9.96 -12.51 6.44
C ALA A 160 10.43 -12.64 4.97
N CYS A 161 9.62 -13.24 4.10
CA CYS A 161 9.89 -13.32 2.67
C CYS A 161 9.92 -11.93 2.00
N GLY A 162 9.00 -11.04 2.36
CA GLY A 162 8.96 -9.67 1.86
C GLY A 162 10.20 -8.86 2.27
N LEU A 163 10.61 -8.95 3.53
CA LEU A 163 11.84 -8.32 4.02
C LEU A 163 13.10 -8.92 3.37
N LEU A 164 13.15 -10.25 3.21
CA LEU A 164 14.24 -10.90 2.51
C LEU A 164 14.34 -10.40 1.07
N LYS A 165 13.21 -10.30 0.35
CA LYS A 165 13.17 -9.73 -1.01
C LYS A 165 13.71 -8.30 -1.02
N LEU A 166 13.22 -7.43 -0.12
CA LEU A 166 13.69 -6.05 -0.03
C LEU A 166 15.20 -6.00 0.24
N PHE A 167 15.69 -6.81 1.16
CA PHE A 167 17.12 -6.91 1.47
C PHE A 167 17.93 -7.37 0.26
N LEU A 168 17.46 -8.40 -0.46
CA LEU A 168 18.11 -8.87 -1.68
C LEU A 168 18.12 -7.80 -2.75
N GLN A 169 17.01 -7.10 -3.00
CA GLN A 169 16.97 -6.00 -3.97
C GLN A 169 17.91 -4.83 -3.58
N MET A 170 18.12 -4.60 -2.29
CA MET A 170 19.04 -3.56 -1.81
C MET A 170 20.51 -3.93 -2.03
N ASN A 171 20.88 -5.20 -1.91
CA ASN A 171 22.28 -5.64 -1.89
C ASN A 171 22.72 -6.42 -3.15
N PHE A 172 21.80 -7.12 -3.82
CA PHE A 172 22.04 -8.02 -4.95
C PHE A 172 21.19 -7.59 -6.16
N GLY A 173 21.77 -7.63 -7.35
CA GLY A 173 21.12 -7.24 -8.61
C GLY A 173 22.04 -6.47 -9.55
N LYS A 174 21.51 -6.09 -10.72
CA LYS A 174 22.27 -5.40 -11.78
C LYS A 174 22.97 -4.15 -11.24
N GLY A 175 24.31 -4.11 -11.35
CA GLY A 175 25.13 -2.98 -10.89
C GLY A 175 25.44 -2.94 -9.39
N LYS A 176 25.20 -4.04 -8.66
CA LYS A 176 25.58 -4.22 -7.24
C LYS A 176 26.42 -5.49 -7.09
N CYS A 177 26.04 -6.41 -6.20
CA CYS A 177 26.65 -7.74 -6.10
C CYS A 177 25.88 -8.73 -6.99
N GLU A 178 26.53 -9.21 -8.05
CA GLU A 178 25.93 -10.16 -9.01
C GLU A 178 26.21 -11.64 -8.65
N HIS A 179 27.09 -11.88 -7.68
CA HIS A 179 27.40 -13.20 -7.16
C HIS A 179 26.85 -13.39 -5.74
N PRO A 180 26.16 -14.51 -5.43
CA PRO A 180 25.73 -15.60 -6.32
C PRO A 180 24.52 -15.24 -7.21
N ALA A 181 24.49 -15.77 -8.44
CA ALA A 181 23.52 -15.40 -9.48
C ALA A 181 22.04 -15.63 -9.08
N ILE A 182 21.77 -16.60 -8.21
CA ILE A 182 20.42 -16.89 -7.70
C ILE A 182 19.90 -15.73 -6.85
N LEU A 183 20.75 -15.14 -6.00
CA LEU A 183 20.38 -14.00 -5.15
C LEU A 183 20.18 -12.74 -5.99
N ALA A 184 21.01 -12.53 -7.01
CA ALA A 184 20.83 -11.45 -7.97
C ALA A 184 19.52 -11.59 -8.75
N ALA A 185 19.18 -12.80 -9.21
CA ALA A 185 17.91 -13.07 -9.91
C ALA A 185 16.68 -12.77 -9.04
N ILE A 186 16.71 -13.10 -7.74
CA ILE A 186 15.63 -12.77 -6.80
C ILE A 186 15.57 -11.25 -6.52
N GLY A 187 16.73 -10.60 -6.40
CA GLY A 187 16.82 -9.15 -6.21
C GLY A 187 16.24 -8.35 -7.39
N ASP A 188 16.61 -8.75 -8.60
CA ASP A 188 16.17 -8.15 -9.88
C ASP A 188 14.75 -8.57 -10.28
N PHE A 189 14.15 -9.54 -9.59
CA PHE A 189 12.78 -9.96 -9.87
C PHE A 189 11.82 -8.79 -9.69
N ASN A 190 11.02 -8.57 -10.73
CA ASN A 190 10.09 -7.45 -10.80
C ASN A 190 9.15 -7.48 -9.59
N PHE A 191 9.05 -6.33 -8.90
CA PHE A 191 8.31 -6.24 -7.66
C PHE A 191 6.83 -6.64 -7.80
N LEU A 192 6.22 -6.37 -8.96
CA LEU A 192 4.79 -6.62 -9.20
C LEU A 192 4.50 -8.13 -9.27
N PHE A 193 5.36 -8.89 -9.95
CA PHE A 193 5.25 -10.35 -9.96
C PHE A 193 5.65 -10.94 -8.59
N ALA A 194 6.64 -10.35 -7.92
CA ALA A 194 7.03 -10.74 -6.57
C ALA A 194 5.87 -10.63 -5.57
N THR A 195 5.08 -9.55 -5.66
CA THR A 195 3.85 -9.34 -4.88
C THR A 195 2.87 -10.51 -5.04
N GLY A 196 2.63 -10.98 -6.28
CA GLY A 196 1.75 -12.12 -6.55
C GLY A 196 2.29 -13.43 -5.98
N VAL A 197 3.61 -13.67 -6.11
CA VAL A 197 4.25 -14.84 -5.51
C VAL A 197 4.17 -14.81 -3.98
N LEU A 198 4.41 -13.65 -3.36
CA LEU A 198 4.28 -13.46 -1.91
C LEU A 198 2.85 -13.72 -1.41
N PHE A 199 1.83 -13.28 -2.16
CA PHE A 199 0.44 -13.61 -1.88
C PHE A 199 0.23 -15.13 -1.88
N LEU A 200 0.68 -15.84 -2.92
CA LEU A 200 0.52 -17.29 -3.03
C LEU A 200 1.24 -18.05 -1.91
N ILE A 201 2.49 -17.67 -1.61
CA ILE A 201 3.25 -18.28 -0.50
C ILE A 201 2.51 -18.06 0.82
N SER A 202 2.06 -16.84 1.10
CA SER A 202 1.34 -16.52 2.33
C SER A 202 0.03 -17.31 2.43
N ALA A 203 -0.73 -17.40 1.34
CA ALA A 203 -1.97 -18.17 1.29
C ALA A 203 -1.73 -19.67 1.51
N ILE A 204 -0.70 -20.26 0.88
CA ILE A 204 -0.34 -21.67 1.07
C ILE A 204 0.04 -21.92 2.53
N VAL A 205 0.89 -21.08 3.12
CA VAL A 205 1.29 -21.21 4.52
C VAL A 205 0.07 -21.11 5.45
N MET A 206 -0.83 -20.15 5.21
CA MET A 206 -2.08 -20.03 5.98
C MET A 206 -2.94 -21.28 5.90
N VAL A 207 -3.09 -21.83 4.69
CA VAL A 207 -3.89 -23.04 4.46
C VAL A 207 -3.27 -24.23 5.17
N VAL A 208 -1.99 -24.50 4.94
CA VAL A 208 -1.26 -25.62 5.55
C VAL A 208 -1.26 -25.50 7.07
N ALA A 209 -0.88 -24.36 7.62
CA ALA A 209 -0.84 -24.15 9.07
C ALA A 209 -2.24 -24.24 9.70
N SER A 210 -3.30 -23.78 9.00
CA SER A 210 -4.68 -23.92 9.48
C SER A 210 -5.12 -25.37 9.53
N TYR A 211 -4.75 -26.21 8.55
CA TYR A 211 -5.07 -27.64 8.55
C TYR A 211 -4.28 -28.43 9.60
N LEU A 212 -3.04 -28.03 9.88
CA LEU A 212 -2.20 -28.66 10.90
C LEU A 212 -2.61 -28.29 12.34
N THR A 213 -3.53 -27.34 12.52
CA THR A 213 -3.95 -26.84 13.83
C THR A 213 -5.47 -26.94 14.01
N PRO A 214 -5.98 -26.88 15.25
CA PRO A 214 -7.40 -27.05 15.53
C PRO A 214 -8.29 -26.04 14.77
N PRO A 215 -9.50 -26.45 14.33
CA PRO A 215 -10.44 -25.53 13.70
C PRO A 215 -10.88 -24.42 14.65
N PRO A 216 -11.18 -23.22 14.13
CA PRO A 216 -11.69 -22.13 14.97
C PRO A 216 -13.09 -22.48 15.52
N PRO A 217 -13.41 -22.10 16.77
CA PRO A 217 -14.76 -22.27 17.32
C PRO A 217 -15.80 -21.52 16.46
N PRO A 218 -16.98 -22.12 16.18
CA PRO A 218 -18.03 -21.50 15.37
C PRO A 218 -18.47 -20.10 15.87
N GLU A 219 -18.46 -19.89 17.18
CA GLU A 219 -18.80 -18.61 17.81
C GLU A 219 -17.90 -17.45 17.38
N LYS A 220 -16.62 -17.74 17.07
CA LYS A 220 -15.65 -16.71 16.68
C LYS A 220 -15.71 -16.34 15.19
N ILE A 221 -16.40 -17.12 14.37
CA ILE A 221 -16.51 -16.92 12.91
C ILE A 221 -17.93 -16.49 12.49
N LYS A 222 -18.89 -16.57 13.41
CA LYS A 222 -20.27 -16.15 13.21
C LYS A 222 -20.34 -14.65 12.90
N GLY A 223 -21.02 -14.29 11.80
CA GLY A 223 -21.11 -12.91 11.31
C GLY A 223 -19.84 -12.31 10.69
N LEU A 224 -18.71 -13.03 10.63
CA LEU A 224 -17.43 -12.51 10.10
C LEU A 224 -17.02 -13.09 8.74
N THR A 225 -17.59 -14.23 8.35
CA THR A 225 -17.27 -14.90 7.08
C THR A 225 -18.41 -14.69 6.08
N TYR A 226 -18.10 -14.75 4.80
CA TYR A 226 -19.09 -14.64 3.73
C TYR A 226 -20.22 -15.67 3.90
N GLN A 227 -19.89 -16.89 4.33
CA GLN A 227 -20.86 -17.95 4.56
C GLN A 227 -21.76 -17.64 5.77
N SER A 228 -21.19 -17.25 6.91
CA SER A 228 -21.97 -16.98 8.12
C SER A 228 -22.87 -15.75 7.98
N ILE A 229 -22.41 -14.71 7.27
CA ILE A 229 -23.23 -13.52 6.97
C ILE A 229 -24.42 -13.87 6.06
N HIS A 230 -24.22 -14.72 5.05
CA HIS A 230 -25.32 -15.15 4.17
C HIS A 230 -26.37 -16.00 4.89
N GLU A 231 -26.02 -16.67 5.98
CA GLU A 231 -26.96 -17.40 6.81
C GLU A 231 -27.75 -16.46 7.73
N GLU A 232 -27.08 -15.51 8.40
CA GLU A 232 -27.71 -14.58 9.36
C GLU A 232 -28.48 -13.44 8.71
N ALA A 233 -27.89 -12.79 7.69
CA ALA A 233 -28.42 -11.60 7.04
C ALA A 233 -29.15 -11.92 5.73
N ARG A 234 -29.52 -13.18 5.49
CA ARG A 234 -30.11 -13.62 4.20
C ARG A 234 -31.31 -12.80 3.77
N GLU A 235 -32.20 -12.49 4.72
CA GLU A 235 -33.41 -11.73 4.45
C GLU A 235 -33.12 -10.27 4.16
N GLU A 236 -32.15 -9.68 4.87
CA GLU A 236 -31.72 -8.30 4.66
C GLU A 236 -31.01 -8.15 3.31
N ILE A 237 -30.14 -9.09 2.95
CA ILE A 237 -29.48 -9.16 1.63
C ILE A 237 -30.51 -9.32 0.51
N LYS A 238 -31.55 -10.13 0.69
CA LYS A 238 -32.63 -10.25 -0.29
C LYS A 238 -33.43 -8.95 -0.43
N LYS A 239 -33.70 -8.26 0.69
CA LYS A 239 -34.42 -6.98 0.69
C LYS A 239 -33.60 -5.85 0.07
N SER A 240 -32.27 -5.87 0.21
CA SER A 240 -31.39 -4.87 -0.42
C SER A 240 -31.29 -5.02 -1.93
N TRP A 241 -31.63 -6.18 -2.50
CA TRP A 241 -31.62 -6.42 -3.95
C TRP A 241 -32.91 -5.93 -4.65
N ASP A 242 -33.30 -4.69 -4.34
CA ASP A 242 -34.45 -4.01 -4.93
C ASP A 242 -34.18 -3.60 -6.39
N PHE A 243 -35.22 -3.12 -7.09
CA PHE A 243 -35.10 -2.72 -8.49
C PHE A 243 -34.10 -1.56 -8.67
N GLY A 244 -34.05 -0.62 -7.72
CA GLY A 244 -33.14 0.51 -7.74
C GLY A 244 -31.67 0.05 -7.73
N ASN A 245 -31.29 -0.81 -6.76
CA ASN A 245 -29.93 -1.32 -6.68
C ASN A 245 -29.55 -2.21 -7.87
N LYS A 246 -30.48 -3.00 -8.41
CA LYS A 246 -30.26 -3.76 -9.64
C LYS A 246 -29.94 -2.85 -10.82
N LEU A 247 -30.76 -1.82 -11.03
CA LEU A 247 -30.58 -0.87 -12.12
C LEU A 247 -29.24 -0.12 -11.99
N LEU A 248 -28.95 0.40 -10.80
CA LEU A 248 -27.67 1.05 -10.48
C LEU A 248 -26.47 0.12 -10.75
N THR A 249 -26.56 -1.14 -10.32
CA THR A 249 -25.50 -2.13 -10.57
C THR A 249 -25.28 -2.34 -12.06
N VAL A 250 -26.35 -2.49 -12.85
CA VAL A 250 -26.26 -2.65 -14.32
C VAL A 250 -25.66 -1.40 -14.96
N ILE A 251 -26.10 -0.19 -14.57
CA ILE A 251 -25.55 1.07 -15.09
C ILE A 251 -24.06 1.18 -14.78
N ILE A 252 -23.65 0.85 -13.55
CA ILE A 252 -22.23 0.87 -13.16
C ILE A 252 -21.44 -0.14 -13.99
N LEU A 253 -21.91 -1.37 -14.12
CA LEU A 253 -21.22 -2.41 -14.92
C LEU A 253 -21.11 -2.01 -16.40
N LEU A 254 -22.17 -1.45 -16.98
CA LEU A 254 -22.15 -0.95 -18.36
C LEU A 254 -21.23 0.26 -18.50
N GLY A 255 -21.19 1.16 -17.53
CA GLY A 255 -20.28 2.30 -17.51
C GLY A 255 -18.81 1.87 -17.44
N VAL A 256 -18.50 0.91 -16.55
CA VAL A 256 -17.16 0.32 -16.42
C VAL A 256 -16.76 -0.39 -17.71
N LEU A 257 -17.64 -1.21 -18.28
CA LEU A 257 -17.40 -1.90 -19.54
C LEU A 257 -17.22 -0.90 -20.69
N GLY A 258 -18.05 0.14 -20.76
CA GLY A 258 -17.97 1.20 -21.76
C GLY A 258 -16.65 1.97 -21.68
N MET A 259 -16.22 2.35 -20.48
CA MET A 259 -14.90 2.94 -20.26
C MET A 259 -13.78 2.00 -20.69
N TYR A 260 -13.84 0.74 -20.29
CA TYR A 260 -12.83 -0.26 -20.67
C TYR A 260 -12.73 -0.39 -22.18
N LEU A 261 -13.86 -0.57 -22.87
CA LEU A 261 -13.91 -0.67 -24.33
C LEU A 261 -13.36 0.60 -24.98
N TYR A 262 -13.83 1.78 -24.56
CA TYR A 262 -13.35 3.06 -25.07
C TYR A 262 -11.82 3.17 -24.99
N PHE A 263 -11.23 2.95 -23.82
CA PHE A 263 -9.78 3.02 -23.64
C PHE A 263 -9.04 1.91 -24.37
N SER A 264 -9.58 0.70 -24.47
CA SER A 264 -8.94 -0.42 -25.18
C SER A 264 -8.88 -0.21 -26.70
N PHE A 265 -9.87 0.46 -27.29
CA PHE A 265 -9.93 0.72 -28.72
C PHE A 265 -9.15 1.98 -29.12
N TRP A 266 -9.10 3.00 -28.27
CA TRP A 266 -8.46 4.29 -28.58
C TRP A 266 -7.00 4.44 -28.14
N LEU A 267 -6.49 3.63 -27.19
CA LEU A 267 -5.08 3.64 -26.76
C LEU A 267 -4.23 2.56 -27.46
N LYS A 268 -4.40 2.38 -28.76
CA LYS A 268 -3.45 1.59 -29.58
C LYS A 268 -2.22 2.39 -29.93
#